data_AF-A0A2S5LQQ4-F1
#
_entry.id   AF-A0A2S5LQQ4-F1
#
_cell.length_a   1.000
_cell.length_b   1.000
_cell.length_c   1.000
_cell.angle_alpha   90.00
_cell.angle_beta   90.00
_cell.angle_gamma   90.00
#
_symmetry.space_group_name_H-M   'P 1'
#
loop_
_entity.id
_entity.type
_entity.pdbx_description
1 polymer ?
#
loop_
_entity_poly.entity_id
_entity_poly.type
_entity_poly.pdbx_seq_one_letter_code
_entity_poly.pdbx_strand_id
1 'polypeptide(L)'
;MFFALGFVAQLIKSDLKLPVELTKSITIYLLLSVGIHGGIELSHATLLDAVPSIFTAIALGVLLPIIAYLIINKVGKIDHLNAVAIATHYGS
;
A
#
# COMPACT_ATOMS: atom_id res chain seq x y z
N MET A 1 5.86 8.96 -16.87
CA MET A 1 6.21 8.27 -18.13
C MET A 1 6.35 6.76 -17.95
N PHE A 2 7.12 6.26 -16.96
CA PHE A 2 7.25 4.81 -16.72
C PHE A 2 5.94 4.10 -16.31
N PHE A 3 5.05 4.75 -15.56
CA PHE A 3 3.73 4.19 -15.21
C PHE A 3 2.86 3.91 -16.44
N ALA A 4 2.79 4.85 -17.39
CA ALA A 4 2.04 4.67 -18.63
C ALA A 4 2.62 3.53 -19.48
N LEU A 5 3.95 3.40 -19.52
CA LEU A 5 4.63 2.32 -20.23
C LEU A 5 4.33 0.94 -19.62
N GLY A 6 4.35 0.84 -18.29
CA GLY A 6 3.96 -0.38 -17.57
C GLY A 6 2.48 -0.73 -17.74
N PHE A 7 1.60 0.28 -17.73
CA PHE A 7 0.17 0.10 -18.00
C PHE A 7 -0.09 -0.41 -19.42
N VAL A 8 0.58 0.15 -20.43
CA VAL A 8 0.48 -0.33 -21.82
C VAL A 8 1.07 -1.74 -21.96
N ALA A 9 2.21 -2.02 -21.32
CA ALA A 9 2.82 -3.37 -21.31
C ALA A 9 1.90 -4.44 -20.71
N GLN A 10 1.19 -4.10 -19.63
CA GLN A 10 0.17 -4.97 -19.03
C GLN A 10 -1.03 -5.15 -19.98
N LEU A 11 -1.49 -4.07 -20.63
CA LEU A 11 -2.64 -4.10 -21.53
C LEU A 11 -2.41 -4.98 -22.76
N ILE A 12 -1.19 -4.98 -23.30
CA ILE A 12 -0.78 -5.86 -24.42
C ILE A 12 -0.41 -7.29 -23.97
N LYS A 13 -0.66 -7.64 -22.68
CA LYS A 13 -0.28 -8.93 -22.07
C LYS A 13 1.17 -9.29 -22.33
N SER A 14 2.08 -8.31 -22.25
CA SER A 14 3.50 -8.60 -22.29
C SER A 14 3.79 -9.61 -21.18
N ASP A 15 4.37 -10.76 -21.54
CA ASP A 15 4.69 -11.85 -20.59
C ASP A 15 5.91 -11.45 -19.76
N LEU A 16 5.84 -10.27 -19.15
CA LEU A 16 6.87 -9.64 -18.32
C LEU A 16 6.89 -10.33 -16.96
N LYS A 17 7.25 -11.61 -16.99
CA LYS A 17 7.52 -12.41 -15.81
C LYS A 17 8.90 -12.01 -15.31
N LEU A 18 8.90 -11.15 -14.30
CA LEU A 18 10.13 -10.81 -13.59
C LEU A 18 10.60 -12.06 -12.83
N PRO A 19 11.88 -12.45 -12.92
CA PRO A 19 12.41 -13.52 -12.09
C PRO A 19 12.26 -13.16 -10.61
N VAL A 20 12.17 -14.18 -9.76
CA VAL A 20 11.87 -14.03 -8.32
C VAL A 20 12.92 -13.15 -7.64
N GLU A 21 14.18 -13.32 -8.03
CA GLU A 21 15.34 -12.56 -7.54
C GLU A 21 15.23 -11.07 -7.89
N LEU A 22 14.74 -10.75 -9.08
CA LEU A 22 14.54 -9.37 -9.53
C LEU A 22 13.37 -8.71 -8.78
N THR A 23 12.28 -9.44 -8.55
CA THR A 23 11.14 -8.95 -7.74
C THR A 23 11.58 -8.58 -6.32
N LYS A 24 12.39 -9.43 -5.70
CA LYS A 24 12.98 -9.16 -4.38
C LYS A 24 13.88 -7.93 -4.40
N SER A 25 14.72 -7.81 -5.43
CA SER A 25 15.62 -6.66 -5.59
C SER A 25 14.86 -5.35 -5.78
N ILE A 26 13.80 -5.35 -6.60
CA ILE A 26 12.91 -4.20 -6.79
C ILE A 26 12.21 -3.83 -5.49
N THR A 27 11.72 -4.80 -4.72
CA THR A 27 11.07 -4.55 -3.43
C THR A 27 12.04 -3.86 -2.46
N ILE A 28 13.26 -4.36 -2.33
CA ILE A 28 14.30 -3.74 -1.48
C ILE A 28 14.64 -2.34 -1.98
N TYR A 29 14.82 -2.18 -3.29
CA TYR A 29 15.11 -0.88 -3.90
C TYR A 29 14.00 0.13 -3.61
N LEU A 30 12.73 -0.27 -3.74
CA LEU A 30 11.58 0.61 -3.47
C LEU A 30 11.50 0.98 -1.98
N LEU A 31 11.66 0.01 -1.08
CA LEU A 31 11.68 0.28 0.36
C LEU A 31 12.81 1.25 0.73
N LEU A 32 14.01 1.03 0.19
CA LEU A 32 15.15 1.91 0.40
C LEU A 32 14.91 3.30 -0.19
N SER A 33 14.38 3.37 -1.40
CA SER A 33 14.11 4.64 -2.09
C SER A 33 13.07 5.47 -1.35
N VAL A 34 11.93 4.87 -0.98
CA VAL A 34 10.88 5.55 -0.20
C VAL A 34 11.39 5.93 1.19
N GLY A 35 12.16 5.07 1.84
CA GLY A 35 12.75 5.34 3.15
C GLY A 35 13.73 6.51 3.14
N ILE A 36 14.63 6.57 2.16
CA ILE A 36 15.58 7.69 2.00
C ILE A 36 14.83 8.99 1.69
N HIS A 37 13.86 8.95 0.77
CA HIS A 37 13.10 10.14 0.39
C HIS A 37 12.32 10.71 1.59
N GLY A 38 11.62 9.84 2.34
CA GLY A 38 10.94 10.25 3.57
C GLY A 38 11.88 10.74 4.66
N GLY A 39 13.06 10.13 4.80
CA GLY A 39 14.08 10.55 5.76
C GLY A 39 14.67 11.93 5.45
N ILE A 40 14.87 12.27 4.17
CA ILE A 40 15.33 13.60 3.75
C ILE A 40 14.29 14.66 4.12
N GLU A 41 13.02 14.43 3.79
CA GLU A 41 11.92 15.35 4.14
C GLU A 41 11.82 15.53 5.67
N LEU A 42 11.95 14.44 6.44
CA LEU A 42 11.89 14.49 7.89
C LEU A 42 13.10 15.22 8.51
N SER A 43 14.25 15.22 7.85
CA SER A 43 15.44 15.95 8.30
C SER A 43 15.30 17.48 8.18
N HIS A 44 14.39 17.93 7.31
CA HIS A 44 14.08 19.35 7.12
C HIS A 44 12.84 19.79 7.91
N ALA A 45 12.04 18.85 8.42
CA ALA A 45 10.81 19.12 9.17
C ALA A 45 11.04 19.10 10.70
N THR A 46 10.26 19.89 11.44
CA THR A 46 10.22 19.77 12.90
C THR A 46 9.33 18.59 13.29
N LEU A 47 9.67 17.85 14.35
CA LEU A 47 8.87 16.71 14.82
C LEU A 47 7.39 17.08 15.05
N LEU A 48 7.12 18.30 15.50
CA LEU A 48 5.78 18.84 15.71
C LEU A 48 4.96 18.93 14.43
N ASP A 49 5.60 19.22 13.30
CA ASP A 49 4.94 19.34 11.99
C ASP A 49 4.53 17.96 11.45
N ALA A 50 5.20 16.89 11.90
CA ALA A 50 4.89 15.52 11.52
C ALA A 50 3.73 14.90 12.31
N VAL A 51 3.35 15.48 13.47
CA VAL A 51 2.31 14.93 14.37
C VAL A 51 0.96 14.74 13.66
N PRO A 52 0.43 15.72 12.90
CA PRO A 52 -0.84 15.55 12.19
C PRO A 52 -0.78 14.42 11.17
N SER A 53 0.34 14.30 10.43
CA SER A 53 0.55 13.26 9.42
C SER A 53 0.63 11.87 10.05
N ILE A 54 1.34 11.73 11.18
CA ILE A 54 1.43 10.47 11.93
C ILE A 54 0.04 10.06 12.44
N PHE A 55 -0.70 10.99 13.05
CA PHE A 55 -2.04 10.71 13.54
C PHE A 55 -2.99 10.31 12.41
N THR A 56 -2.92 11.00 11.27
CA THR A 56 -3.72 10.68 10.09
C THR A 56 -3.35 9.32 9.52
N ALA A 57 -2.06 8.97 9.45
CA ALA A 57 -1.60 7.66 8.99
C ALA A 57 -2.11 6.53 9.89
N ILE A 58 -2.03 6.69 11.21
CA ILE A 58 -2.57 5.72 12.18
C ILE A 58 -4.09 5.62 12.05
N ALA A 59 -4.78 6.75 12.00
CA ALA A 59 -6.23 6.80 11.87
C ALA A 59 -6.68 6.10 10.58
N LEU A 60 -6.03 6.35 9.44
CA LEU A 60 -6.32 5.68 8.18
C LEU A 60 -5.99 4.18 8.23
N GLY A 61 -4.87 3.80 8.84
CA GLY A 61 -4.49 2.39 9.01
C GLY A 61 -5.51 1.58 9.80
N VAL A 62 -6.24 2.21 10.72
CA VAL A 62 -7.33 1.57 11.47
C VAL A 62 -8.67 1.69 10.75
N LEU A 63 -8.98 2.86 10.19
CA LEU A 63 -10.26 3.14 9.54
C LEU A 63 -10.44 2.33 8.25
N LEU A 64 -9.40 2.17 7.43
CA LEU A 64 -9.49 1.46 6.15
C LEU A 64 -9.93 -0.01 6.32
N PRO A 65 -9.31 -0.83 7.19
CA PRO A 65 -9.78 -2.19 7.45
C PRO A 65 -11.22 -2.24 7.97
N ILE A 66 -11.61 -1.29 8.83
CA ILE A 66 -12.99 -1.22 9.36
C ILE A 66 -13.98 -0.91 8.22
N ILE A 67 -13.67 0.07 7.38
CA ILE A 67 -14.49 0.43 6.22
C ILE A 67 -14.56 -0.75 5.24
N ALA A 68 -13.44 -1.40 4.95
CA ALA A 68 -13.38 -2.58 4.09
C ALA A 68 -14.26 -3.72 4.63
N TYR A 69 -14.16 -4.02 5.93
CA TYR A 69 -15.03 -4.99 6.59
C TYR A 69 -16.52 -4.64 6.45
N LEU A 70 -16.89 -3.37 6.71
CA LEU A 70 -18.28 -2.93 6.60
C LEU A 70 -18.82 -3.06 5.17
N ILE A 71 -18.00 -2.73 4.16
CA ILE A 71 -18.38 -2.86 2.75
C ILE A 71 -18.54 -4.34 2.38
N ILE A 72 -17.56 -5.17 2.71
CA ILE A 72 -17.56 -6.61 2.36
C ILE A 72 -18.75 -7.31 3.03
N ASN A 73 -18.99 -7.02 4.31
CA ASN A 73 -20.08 -7.63 5.06
C ASN A 73 -21.46 -7.15 4.56
N LYS A 74 -21.66 -5.83 4.36
CA LYS A 74 -22.97 -5.27 3.97
C LYS A 74 -23.32 -5.46 2.49
N VAL A 75 -22.33 -5.34 1.59
CA VAL A 75 -22.55 -5.41 0.13
C VAL A 75 -22.28 -6.82 -0.39
N GLY A 76 -21.21 -7.46 0.08
CA GLY A 76 -20.80 -8.79 -0.35
C GLY A 76 -21.61 -9.93 0.28
N LYS A 77 -22.36 -9.69 1.37
CA LYS A 77 -23.08 -10.71 2.15
C LYS A 77 -22.20 -11.91 2.55
N ILE A 78 -20.90 -11.66 2.71
CA ILE A 78 -19.91 -12.65 3.13
C ILE A 78 -20.05 -12.82 4.64
N ASP A 79 -19.85 -14.04 5.15
CA ASP A 79 -19.92 -14.28 6.59
C ASP A 79 -18.91 -13.40 7.36
N HIS A 80 -19.22 -13.14 8.62
CA HIS A 80 -18.43 -12.24 9.46
C HIS A 80 -16.96 -12.65 9.56
N LEU A 81 -16.66 -13.95 9.65
CA LEU A 81 -15.30 -14.45 9.82
C LEU A 81 -14.46 -14.21 8.57
N ASN A 82 -15.00 -14.54 7.39
CA ASN A 82 -14.33 -14.30 6.12
C ASN A 82 -14.19 -12.81 5.81
N ALA A 83 -15.20 -11.99 6.13
CA ALA A 83 -15.12 -10.55 5.92
C ALA A 83 -14.01 -9.90 6.75
N VAL A 84 -13.81 -10.33 8.01
CA VAL A 84 -12.71 -9.86 8.87
C VAL A 84 -11.37 -10.33 8.33
N ALA A 85 -11.26 -11.60 7.93
CA ALA A 85 -10.02 -12.15 7.39
C ALA A 85 -9.57 -11.40 6.13
N ILE A 86 -10.49 -11.13 5.20
CA ILE A 86 -10.20 -10.38 3.97
C ILE A 86 -9.81 -8.94 4.30
N ALA A 87 -10.60 -8.24 5.12
CA ALA A 87 -10.33 -6.85 5.49
C ALA A 87 -8.98 -6.67 6.21
N THR A 88 -8.57 -7.66 7.01
CA THR A 88 -7.29 -7.62 7.73
C THR A 88 -6.12 -8.00 6.83
N HIS A 89 -6.30 -8.99 5.94
CA HIS A 89 -5.25 -9.46 5.04
C HIS A 89 -4.87 -8.42 3.97
N TYR A 90 -5.85 -7.66 3.48
CA TYR A 90 -5.61 -6.59 2.50
C TYR A 90 -5.49 -5.20 3.14
N GLY A 91 -5.64 -5.10 4.46
CA GLY A 91 -5.53 -3.87 5.24
C GLY A 91 -4.18 -3.65 5.92
N SER A 92 -3.25 -4.61 5.84
CA SER A 92 -1.86 -4.50 6.29
C SER A 92 -0.94 -3.97 5.19
#